data_AF-A0A950TJS8-F1
#
_entry.id   AF-A0A950TJS8-F1
#
_cell.length_a   1.000
_cell.length_b   1.000
_cell.length_c   1.000
_cell.angle_alpha   90.00
_cell.angle_beta   90.00
_cell.angle_gamma   90.00
#
_symmetry.space_group_name_H-M   'P 1'
#
loop_
_entity.id
_entity.type
_entity.pdbx_description
1 polymer ?
#
loop_
_entity_poly.entity_id
_entity_poly.type
_entity_poly.pdbx_seq_one_letter_code
_entity_poly.pdbx_strand_id
1 'polypeptide(L)'
;MLAPVVSAQAPSQSSGPAPLATGDAAARPWKRYPGWPTRDTASFNTLADQKLSPPAPSAPRKLEGPVTGDPAIGAELVADRTRGGSCLACHVMGQAGNADLPGNVGPDLSEIGNAGLKDEELFNFVYDARVYHAETIMPPWGTNGLFSDAEIGHIVAFLKTLTKPAMFPTEVDDPSKRPPPVETRDNLDDLVNPGLWTVEKAQQLWTTRGPVGFSCASCHDRAEDHFKTWAASMPKWEPRLDKVLGVEEFVYRHAQVATGLSWLMQSSENTAMSVYLRFLADGQEIHVDVTSPGAKEAYERGKALAAAKVGQLNFSCLDCHNPERGGLHWIRGQWLGEQRGQYDHFPTWRTSQQDIWDIRKRFQWCNVAVWANELPPDAKEYGDLELYLAVANAGLKLNVPGIRH
;
A
#
# COMPACT_ATOMS: atom_id res chain seq x y z
N MET A 1 55.70 20.73 -16.04
CA MET A 1 55.49 19.30 -16.29
C MET A 1 54.23 18.89 -15.54
N LEU A 2 53.12 18.70 -16.25
CA LEU A 2 51.87 18.24 -15.66
C LEU A 2 52.01 16.75 -15.34
N ALA A 3 51.77 16.36 -14.10
CA ALA A 3 51.77 14.97 -13.69
C ALA A 3 50.61 14.23 -14.40
N PRO A 4 50.82 12.99 -14.87
CA PRO A 4 49.77 12.23 -15.52
C PRO A 4 48.72 11.85 -14.48
N VAL A 5 47.46 12.15 -14.79
CA VAL A 5 46.30 11.59 -14.07
C VAL A 5 46.33 10.09 -14.35
N VAL A 6 46.78 9.31 -13.37
CA VAL A 6 46.70 7.85 -13.40
C VAL A 6 45.22 7.49 -13.42
N SER A 7 44.72 7.08 -14.58
CA SER A 7 43.40 6.48 -14.68
C SER A 7 43.45 5.15 -13.93
N ALA A 8 42.91 5.15 -12.71
CA ALA A 8 42.68 3.91 -11.98
C ALA A 8 41.73 3.05 -12.82
N GLN A 9 42.21 1.92 -13.32
CA GLN A 9 41.36 0.89 -13.91
C GLN A 9 40.41 0.40 -12.83
N ALA A 10 39.11 0.40 -13.14
CA ALA A 10 38.11 -0.19 -12.27
C ALA A 10 38.47 -1.67 -12.06
N PRO A 11 38.52 -2.18 -10.82
CA PRO A 11 38.67 -3.60 -10.61
C PRO A 11 37.46 -4.31 -11.25
N SER A 12 37.72 -5.29 -12.13
CA SER A 12 36.69 -6.23 -12.59
C SER A 12 35.96 -6.82 -11.38
N GLN A 13 34.65 -7.09 -11.49
CA GLN A 13 33.79 -7.64 -10.42
C GLN A 13 34.58 -8.58 -9.50
N SER A 14 34.89 -8.14 -8.27
CA SER A 14 35.44 -9.01 -7.25
C SER A 14 34.38 -10.07 -6.91
N SER A 15 34.78 -11.32 -6.71
CA SER A 15 33.88 -12.43 -6.32
C SER A 15 33.22 -12.28 -4.94
N GLY A 16 33.35 -11.11 -4.30
CA GLY A 16 32.75 -10.78 -3.01
C GLY A 16 31.38 -10.12 -3.14
N PRO A 17 30.63 -10.00 -2.02
CA PRO A 17 29.34 -9.32 -2.02
C PRO A 17 29.49 -7.85 -2.39
N ALA A 18 28.49 -7.30 -3.09
CA ALA A 18 28.49 -5.90 -3.50
C ALA A 18 28.70 -4.97 -2.29
N PRO A 19 29.56 -3.93 -2.39
CA PRO A 19 29.73 -2.96 -1.32
C PRO A 19 28.43 -2.17 -1.11
N LEU A 20 28.04 -1.98 0.14
CA LEU A 20 26.80 -1.29 0.53
C LEU A 20 27.09 -0.28 1.62
N ALA A 21 26.56 0.94 1.47
CA ALA A 21 26.63 1.94 2.50
C ALA A 21 25.78 1.55 3.72
N THR A 22 26.26 1.93 4.91
CA THR A 22 25.50 1.88 6.16
C THR A 22 24.75 3.20 6.38
N GLY A 23 23.80 3.20 7.32
CA GLY A 23 22.99 4.38 7.62
C GLY A 23 21.70 4.48 6.79
N ASP A 24 21.09 5.67 6.81
CA ASP A 24 19.79 5.94 6.20
C ASP A 24 19.88 6.00 4.67
N ALA A 25 18.95 5.33 4.00
CA ALA A 25 18.82 5.36 2.53
C ALA A 25 17.76 6.35 2.03
N ALA A 26 17.12 7.06 2.95
CA ALA A 26 16.14 8.08 2.66
C ALA A 26 16.36 9.33 3.52
N ALA A 27 15.75 10.44 3.13
CA ALA A 27 15.87 11.69 3.87
C ALA A 27 15.41 11.56 5.33
N ARG A 28 16.06 12.30 6.23
CA ARG A 28 15.72 12.44 7.65
C ARG A 28 15.67 13.92 8.06
N PRO A 29 14.70 14.34 8.91
CA PRO A 29 13.52 13.58 9.31
C PRO A 29 12.64 13.26 8.09
N TRP A 30 11.98 12.09 8.12
CA TRP A 30 11.13 11.68 7.00
C TRP A 30 9.85 12.49 6.97
N LYS A 31 9.52 13.05 5.81
CA LYS A 31 8.26 13.74 5.56
C LYS A 31 7.93 13.70 4.07
N ARG A 32 6.90 12.94 3.68
CA ARG A 32 6.41 12.93 2.30
C ARG A 32 5.48 14.10 1.99
N TYR A 33 4.43 14.24 2.80
CA TYR A 33 3.36 15.20 2.53
C TYR A 33 3.52 16.46 3.42
N PRO A 34 3.55 17.65 2.82
CA PRO A 34 3.46 18.89 3.58
C PRO A 34 2.20 18.90 4.45
N GLY A 35 2.34 19.24 5.73
CA GLY A 35 1.23 19.30 6.68
C GLY A 35 0.70 17.95 7.18
N TRP A 36 1.27 16.81 6.74
CA TRP A 36 0.91 15.50 7.28
C TRP A 36 1.78 15.10 8.49
N PRO A 37 1.23 14.40 9.51
CA PRO A 37 -0.20 14.15 9.68
C PRO A 37 -0.94 15.42 10.12
N THR A 38 -2.11 15.68 9.53
CA THR A 38 -2.98 16.79 9.96
C THR A 38 -3.79 16.44 11.21
N ARG A 39 -3.84 15.15 11.56
CA ARG A 39 -4.58 14.58 12.70
C ARG A 39 -3.59 14.01 13.70
N ASP A 40 -3.95 14.04 14.99
CA ASP A 40 -3.19 13.31 16.00
C ASP A 40 -3.43 11.81 15.84
N THR A 41 -2.40 11.10 15.41
CA THR A 41 -2.40 9.65 15.18
C THR A 41 -1.56 8.91 16.21
N ALA A 42 -1.04 9.59 17.24
CA ALA A 42 -0.12 9.01 18.21
C ALA A 42 -0.75 7.90 19.06
N SER A 43 -2.08 7.90 19.18
CA SER A 43 -2.85 6.89 19.92
C SER A 43 -3.23 5.67 19.07
N PHE A 44 -2.73 5.57 17.83
CA PHE A 44 -3.09 4.48 16.93
C PHE A 44 -1.87 3.73 16.43
N ASN A 45 -2.06 2.45 16.19
CA ASN A 45 -1.03 1.55 15.71
C ASN A 45 -0.39 2.07 14.42
N THR A 46 0.92 1.89 14.34
CA THR A 46 1.71 2.01 13.12
C THR A 46 2.28 0.64 12.77
N LEU A 47 2.92 0.51 11.60
CA LEU A 47 3.63 -0.73 11.29
C LEU A 47 4.79 -0.99 12.28
N ALA A 48 5.41 0.07 12.82
CA ALA A 48 6.51 -0.03 13.77
C ALA A 48 6.06 -0.28 15.22
N ASP A 49 4.88 0.21 15.61
CA ASP A 49 4.32 0.03 16.96
C ASP A 49 2.82 -0.32 16.90
N GLN A 50 2.50 -1.55 17.27
CA GLN A 50 1.16 -2.14 17.17
C GLN A 50 0.45 -2.26 18.54
N LYS A 51 0.89 -1.48 19.53
CA LYS A 51 0.35 -1.51 20.92
C LYS A 51 -0.37 -0.22 21.33
N LEU A 52 -0.62 0.67 20.39
CA LEU A 52 -1.12 2.02 20.62
C LEU A 52 -2.65 2.09 20.53
N SER A 53 -3.23 1.42 19.53
CA SER A 53 -4.67 1.47 19.27
C SER A 53 -5.49 0.97 20.46
N PRO A 54 -6.65 1.59 20.75
CA PRO A 54 -7.57 1.10 21.77
C PRO A 54 -7.98 -0.36 21.53
N PRO A 55 -7.98 -1.21 22.58
CA PRO A 55 -8.42 -2.59 22.45
C PRO A 55 -9.91 -2.67 22.12
N ALA A 56 -10.34 -3.83 21.62
CA ALA A 56 -11.75 -4.10 21.43
C ALA A 56 -12.52 -4.05 22.77
N PRO A 57 -13.77 -3.55 22.78
CA PRO A 57 -14.62 -3.59 23.96
C PRO A 57 -14.85 -5.03 24.43
N SER A 58 -14.84 -5.23 25.76
CA SER A 58 -15.07 -6.55 26.36
C SER A 58 -16.55 -6.95 26.44
N ALA A 59 -17.46 -5.98 26.32
CA ALA A 59 -18.90 -6.20 26.34
C ALA A 59 -19.64 -5.07 25.59
N PRO A 60 -20.85 -5.34 25.04
CA PRO A 60 -21.68 -4.31 24.44
C PRO A 60 -22.05 -3.21 25.45
N ARG A 61 -22.12 -1.97 24.97
CA ARG A 61 -22.59 -0.83 25.75
C ARG A 61 -24.09 -0.97 25.99
N LYS A 62 -24.52 -0.65 27.21
CA LYS A 62 -25.94 -0.55 27.57
C LYS A 62 -26.44 0.85 27.31
N LEU A 63 -27.56 0.98 26.59
CA LEU A 63 -28.17 2.28 26.33
C LEU A 63 -29.29 2.58 27.32
N GLU A 64 -29.36 3.84 27.78
CA GLU A 64 -30.44 4.32 28.62
C GLU A 64 -31.62 4.76 27.76
N GLY A 65 -32.45 3.80 27.34
CA GLY A 65 -33.67 4.03 26.56
C GLY A 65 -33.47 3.92 25.04
N PRO A 66 -34.52 4.22 24.25
CA PRO A 66 -34.45 4.14 22.79
C PRO A 66 -33.51 5.19 22.23
N VAL A 67 -32.85 4.88 21.12
CA VAL A 67 -31.98 5.83 20.43
C VAL A 67 -32.85 6.94 19.84
N THR A 68 -32.59 8.17 20.27
CA THR A 68 -33.18 9.38 19.70
C THR A 68 -32.20 10.00 18.73
N GLY A 69 -32.66 10.28 17.50
CA GLY A 69 -31.83 10.82 16.44
C GLY A 69 -32.66 11.28 15.25
N ASP A 70 -32.11 12.19 14.47
CA ASP A 70 -32.64 12.68 13.20
C ASP A 70 -32.09 11.83 12.03
N PRO A 71 -32.95 11.09 11.30
CA PRO A 71 -32.55 10.30 10.13
C PRO A 71 -31.93 11.10 8.99
N ALA A 72 -32.29 12.38 8.80
CA ALA A 72 -31.72 13.20 7.74
C ALA A 72 -30.25 13.51 8.02
N ILE A 73 -29.93 13.85 9.28
CA ILE A 73 -28.54 14.01 9.75
C ILE A 73 -27.80 12.67 9.63
N GLY A 74 -28.45 11.55 9.97
CA GLY A 74 -27.87 10.22 9.81
C GLY A 74 -27.49 9.90 8.37
N ALA A 75 -28.35 10.23 7.41
CA ALA A 75 -28.09 10.06 5.98
C ALA A 75 -26.87 10.88 5.50
N GLU A 76 -26.72 12.12 5.99
CA GLU A 76 -25.56 12.95 5.69
C GLU A 76 -24.26 12.36 6.28
N LEU A 77 -24.31 11.88 7.52
CA LEU A 77 -23.16 11.29 8.21
C LEU A 77 -22.66 10.01 7.53
N VAL A 78 -23.57 9.12 7.08
CA VAL A 78 -23.15 7.88 6.39
C VAL A 78 -22.56 8.16 5.00
N ALA A 79 -22.90 9.31 4.40
CA ALA A 79 -22.38 9.76 3.12
C ALA A 79 -21.09 10.61 3.23
N ASP A 80 -20.77 11.11 4.43
CA ASP A 80 -19.60 11.94 4.68
C ASP A 80 -18.29 11.18 4.37
N ARG A 81 -17.49 11.74 3.46
CA ARG A 81 -16.22 11.16 3.03
C ARG A 81 -15.03 11.67 3.83
N THR A 82 -15.22 12.72 4.63
CA THR A 82 -14.15 13.42 5.34
C THR A 82 -13.66 12.68 6.59
N ARG A 83 -14.44 11.71 7.07
CA ARG A 83 -14.15 10.91 8.28
C ARG A 83 -13.45 9.58 8.01
N GLY A 84 -12.67 9.50 6.93
CA GLY A 84 -11.91 8.32 6.58
C GLY A 84 -12.61 7.39 5.58
N GLY A 85 -13.60 7.95 4.88
CA GLY A 85 -14.49 7.24 3.98
C GLY A 85 -15.93 7.25 4.49
N SER A 86 -16.88 7.19 3.57
CA SER A 86 -18.30 7.07 3.85
C SER A 86 -18.67 5.61 4.17
N CYS A 87 -19.71 5.35 4.95
CA CYS A 87 -20.25 3.98 5.12
C CYS A 87 -20.59 3.34 3.76
N LEU A 88 -21.02 4.18 2.82
CA LEU A 88 -21.30 3.85 1.41
C LEU A 88 -20.08 3.34 0.63
N ALA A 89 -18.87 3.50 1.19
CA ALA A 89 -17.67 2.94 0.59
C ALA A 89 -17.70 1.41 0.59
N CYS A 90 -18.29 0.82 1.63
CA CYS A 90 -18.38 -0.62 1.78
C CYS A 90 -19.81 -1.14 1.64
N HIS A 91 -20.81 -0.35 2.02
CA HIS A 91 -22.21 -0.78 2.11
C HIS A 91 -23.08 -0.16 1.01
N VAL A 92 -24.04 -0.94 0.56
CA VAL A 92 -25.24 -0.41 -0.11
C VAL A 92 -26.23 0.02 0.98
N MET A 93 -26.81 1.23 0.89
CA MET A 93 -27.70 1.78 1.94
C MET A 93 -28.98 2.41 1.35
N GLY A 94 -29.49 1.83 0.26
CA GLY A 94 -30.70 2.29 -0.43
C GLY A 94 -30.56 3.69 -1.05
N GLN A 95 -31.65 4.20 -1.63
CA GLN A 95 -31.67 5.52 -2.28
C GLN A 95 -31.55 6.65 -1.27
N ALA A 96 -32.06 6.45 -0.05
CA ALA A 96 -31.97 7.41 1.03
C ALA A 96 -30.52 7.63 1.50
N GLY A 97 -29.62 6.67 1.25
CA GLY A 97 -28.19 6.82 1.50
C GLY A 97 -27.47 7.70 0.49
N ASN A 98 -28.13 8.12 -0.60
CA ASN A 98 -27.61 9.06 -1.61
C ASN A 98 -26.23 8.68 -2.19
N ALA A 99 -26.02 7.38 -2.44
CA ALA A 99 -24.73 6.83 -2.82
C ALA A 99 -24.56 6.69 -4.34
N ASP A 100 -23.74 7.53 -4.94
CA ASP A 100 -23.16 7.21 -6.25
C ASP A 100 -22.06 6.15 -6.08
N LEU A 101 -22.22 5.05 -6.81
CA LEU A 101 -21.31 3.90 -6.86
C LEU A 101 -20.99 3.38 -5.45
N PRO A 102 -21.93 2.70 -4.75
CA PRO A 102 -21.62 2.05 -3.47
C PRO A 102 -20.65 0.88 -3.69
N GLY A 103 -19.98 0.49 -2.61
CA GLY A 103 -19.20 -0.75 -2.57
C GLY A 103 -20.02 -1.97 -2.16
N ASN A 104 -19.38 -3.14 -2.19
CA ASN A 104 -19.96 -4.42 -1.75
C ASN A 104 -19.02 -5.23 -0.84
N VAL A 105 -18.04 -4.57 -0.21
CA VAL A 105 -17.21 -5.20 0.83
C VAL A 105 -18.04 -5.50 2.09
N GLY A 106 -18.96 -4.60 2.44
CA GLY A 106 -19.91 -4.79 3.53
C GLY A 106 -21.25 -5.33 3.01
N PRO A 107 -22.09 -5.88 3.90
CA PRO A 107 -23.44 -6.29 3.54
C PRO A 107 -24.28 -5.13 3.01
N ASP A 108 -25.27 -5.45 2.17
CA ASP A 108 -26.33 -4.52 1.80
C ASP A 108 -27.22 -4.23 3.02
N LEU A 109 -27.33 -2.95 3.36
CA LEU A 109 -28.09 -2.43 4.50
C LEU A 109 -29.40 -1.75 4.09
N SER A 110 -29.77 -1.77 2.81
CA SER A 110 -30.98 -1.11 2.28
C SER A 110 -32.29 -1.59 2.93
N GLU A 111 -32.29 -2.78 3.54
CA GLU A 111 -33.43 -3.36 4.25
C GLU A 111 -33.16 -3.64 5.74
N ILE A 112 -32.09 -3.07 6.32
CA ILE A 112 -31.70 -3.37 7.71
C ILE A 112 -32.78 -2.99 8.74
N GLY A 113 -33.65 -2.02 8.44
CA GLY A 113 -34.81 -1.67 9.26
C GLY A 113 -35.82 -2.80 9.40
N ASN A 114 -35.85 -3.75 8.46
CA ASN A 114 -36.70 -4.94 8.51
C ASN A 114 -36.11 -6.08 9.37
N ALA A 115 -34.84 -5.98 9.79
CA ALA A 115 -34.14 -7.05 10.51
C ALA A 115 -34.60 -7.24 11.96
N GLY A 116 -35.38 -6.31 12.52
CA GLY A 116 -35.89 -6.39 13.90
C GLY A 116 -34.81 -6.24 14.98
N LEU A 117 -33.64 -5.68 14.63
CA LEU A 117 -32.56 -5.38 15.57
C LEU A 117 -32.98 -4.28 16.54
N LYS A 118 -32.58 -4.43 17.81
CA LYS A 118 -32.80 -3.38 18.82
C LYS A 118 -31.86 -2.20 18.57
N ASP A 119 -32.27 -1.03 19.02
CA ASP A 119 -31.47 0.20 18.95
C ASP A 119 -30.08 0.01 19.58
N GLU A 120 -30.00 -0.70 20.71
CA GLU A 120 -28.74 -1.03 21.37
C GLU A 120 -27.83 -1.90 20.51
N GLU A 121 -28.38 -2.86 19.77
CA GLU A 121 -27.60 -3.75 18.90
C GLU A 121 -27.02 -2.94 17.73
N LEU A 122 -27.86 -2.16 17.04
CA LEU A 122 -27.44 -1.28 15.94
C LEU A 122 -26.40 -0.25 16.39
N PHE A 123 -26.62 0.37 17.55
CA PHE A 123 -25.67 1.33 18.10
C PHE A 123 -24.31 0.70 18.34
N ASN A 124 -24.27 -0.50 18.95
CA ASN A 124 -23.00 -1.19 19.21
C ASN A 124 -22.30 -1.65 17.93
N PHE A 125 -23.03 -2.05 16.88
CA PHE A 125 -22.43 -2.34 15.57
C PHE A 125 -21.74 -1.12 14.95
N VAL A 126 -22.37 0.06 15.00
CA VAL A 126 -21.77 1.30 14.49
C VAL A 126 -20.67 1.81 15.42
N TYR A 127 -20.85 1.71 16.74
CA TYR A 127 -19.88 2.18 17.72
C TYR A 127 -18.57 1.37 17.66
N ASP A 128 -18.65 0.06 17.78
CA ASP A 128 -17.51 -0.85 17.62
C ASP A 128 -17.99 -2.30 17.41
N ALA A 129 -18.05 -2.72 16.14
CA ALA A 129 -18.45 -4.07 15.78
C ALA A 129 -17.50 -5.18 16.30
N ARG A 130 -16.30 -4.86 16.80
CA ARG A 130 -15.37 -5.85 17.38
C ARG A 130 -15.93 -6.55 18.61
N VAL A 131 -16.90 -5.91 19.28
CA VAL A 131 -17.61 -6.50 20.42
C VAL A 131 -18.43 -7.75 20.04
N TYR A 132 -18.88 -7.83 18.78
CA TYR A 132 -19.60 -8.98 18.24
C TYR A 132 -18.70 -9.85 17.35
N HIS A 133 -17.80 -9.22 16.59
CA HIS A 133 -16.94 -9.88 15.61
C HIS A 133 -15.51 -9.32 15.70
N ALA A 134 -14.64 -9.99 16.45
CA ALA A 134 -13.25 -9.55 16.66
C ALA A 134 -12.47 -9.29 15.35
N GLU A 135 -12.76 -10.06 14.30
CA GLU A 135 -12.11 -9.99 12.99
C GLU A 135 -12.80 -9.05 11.99
N THR A 136 -13.75 -8.22 12.43
CA THR A 136 -14.47 -7.30 11.55
C THR A 136 -13.53 -6.34 10.80
N ILE A 137 -13.94 -6.01 9.58
CA ILE A 137 -13.33 -4.98 8.74
C ILE A 137 -13.94 -3.60 9.07
N MET A 138 -15.11 -3.54 9.73
CA MET A 138 -15.71 -2.26 10.08
C MET A 138 -14.78 -1.45 11.00
N PRO A 139 -14.51 -0.17 10.68
CA PRO A 139 -13.79 0.71 11.58
C PRO A 139 -14.53 0.81 12.93
N PRO A 140 -13.79 0.85 14.06
CA PRO A 140 -14.38 1.04 15.37
C PRO A 140 -14.71 2.53 15.58
N TRP A 141 -15.78 2.99 14.92
CA TRP A 141 -16.05 4.42 14.72
C TRP A 141 -16.18 5.22 16.02
N GLY A 142 -16.84 4.67 17.02
CA GLY A 142 -17.00 5.31 18.32
C GLY A 142 -15.74 5.20 19.18
N THR A 143 -15.19 3.99 19.31
CA THR A 143 -13.98 3.73 20.13
C THR A 143 -12.77 4.55 19.66
N ASN A 144 -12.63 4.77 18.35
CA ASN A 144 -11.54 5.57 17.78
C ASN A 144 -11.91 7.06 17.60
N GLY A 145 -13.06 7.50 18.11
CA GLY A 145 -13.45 8.91 18.16
C GLY A 145 -13.75 9.53 16.79
N LEU A 146 -14.21 8.74 15.82
CA LEU A 146 -14.64 9.22 14.49
C LEU A 146 -16.07 9.76 14.52
N PHE A 147 -16.93 9.14 15.34
CA PHE A 147 -18.28 9.62 15.62
C PHE A 147 -18.51 9.70 17.13
N SER A 148 -19.22 10.74 17.55
CA SER A 148 -19.77 10.85 18.91
C SER A 148 -21.01 9.97 19.08
N ASP A 149 -21.39 9.70 20.32
CA ASP A 149 -22.60 8.93 20.64
C ASP A 149 -23.87 9.55 20.02
N ALA A 150 -23.97 10.88 20.00
CA ALA A 150 -25.10 11.58 19.38
C ALA A 150 -25.15 11.36 17.87
N GLU A 151 -24.01 11.46 17.18
CA GLU A 151 -23.89 11.20 15.74
C GLU A 151 -24.23 9.75 15.41
N ILE A 152 -23.77 8.79 16.21
CA ILE A 152 -24.15 7.39 16.06
C ILE A 152 -25.66 7.22 16.25
N GLY A 153 -26.27 7.97 17.18
CA GLY A 153 -27.73 8.00 17.34
C GLY A 153 -28.47 8.43 16.07
N HIS A 154 -27.98 9.46 15.38
CA HIS A 154 -28.49 9.89 14.08
C HIS A 154 -28.35 8.79 13.01
N ILE A 155 -27.20 8.12 12.95
CA ILE A 155 -26.94 7.01 12.01
C ILE A 155 -27.90 5.85 12.27
N VAL A 156 -28.09 5.44 13.53
CA VAL A 156 -29.03 4.35 13.89
C VAL A 156 -30.47 4.73 13.53
N ALA A 157 -30.87 5.99 13.78
CA ALA A 157 -32.18 6.48 13.36
C ALA A 157 -32.38 6.37 11.85
N PHE A 158 -31.35 6.71 11.06
CA PHE A 158 -31.35 6.53 9.61
C PHE A 158 -31.43 5.06 9.17
N LEU A 159 -30.60 4.17 9.73
CA LEU A 159 -30.61 2.74 9.41
C LEU A 159 -31.99 2.11 9.59
N LYS A 160 -32.73 2.52 10.63
CA LYS A 160 -34.10 2.04 10.88
C LYS A 160 -35.11 2.46 9.81
N THR A 161 -34.82 3.49 9.02
CA THR A 161 -35.69 3.92 7.90
C THR A 161 -35.50 3.05 6.65
N LEU A 162 -34.38 2.32 6.55
CA LEU A 162 -34.02 1.51 5.40
C LEU A 162 -34.83 0.21 5.40
N THR A 163 -35.92 0.19 4.66
CA THR A 163 -36.92 -0.91 4.64
C THR A 163 -37.22 -1.41 3.23
N LYS A 164 -36.49 -0.92 2.23
CA LYS A 164 -36.73 -1.21 0.81
C LYS A 164 -35.40 -1.54 0.12
N PRO A 165 -35.39 -2.53 -0.79
CA PRO A 165 -34.17 -2.88 -1.50
C PRO A 165 -33.62 -1.69 -2.29
N ALA A 166 -32.30 -1.62 -2.38
CA ALA A 166 -31.65 -0.65 -3.25
C ALA A 166 -32.06 -0.88 -4.72
N MET A 167 -32.32 0.22 -5.43
CA MET A 167 -32.57 0.23 -6.86
C MET A 167 -31.42 0.94 -7.53
N PHE A 168 -30.90 0.30 -8.57
CA PHE A 168 -29.80 0.80 -9.37
C PHE A 168 -30.32 1.25 -10.73
N PRO A 169 -29.93 2.42 -11.25
CA PRO A 169 -30.35 2.86 -12.58
C PRO A 169 -29.93 1.89 -13.68
N THR A 170 -28.76 1.29 -13.56
CA THR A 170 -28.22 0.30 -14.49
C THR A 170 -27.54 -0.85 -13.76
N GLU A 171 -27.23 -1.94 -14.48
CA GLU A 171 -26.49 -3.08 -13.90
C GLU A 171 -25.07 -2.71 -13.45
N VAL A 172 -24.43 -1.71 -14.07
CA VAL A 172 -23.07 -1.29 -13.68
C VAL A 172 -23.04 -0.45 -12.41
N ASP A 173 -24.18 0.15 -12.03
CA ASP A 173 -24.31 0.87 -10.77
C ASP A 173 -24.38 -0.08 -9.57
N ASP A 174 -24.90 -1.30 -9.78
CA ASP A 174 -24.95 -2.38 -8.80
C ASP A 174 -23.55 -3.01 -8.63
N PRO A 175 -22.88 -2.83 -7.46
CA PRO A 175 -21.54 -3.35 -7.26
C PRO A 175 -21.48 -4.90 -7.27
N SER A 176 -22.59 -5.60 -7.07
CA SER A 176 -22.64 -7.06 -7.19
C SER A 176 -22.64 -7.55 -8.64
N LYS A 177 -23.01 -6.69 -9.60
CA LYS A 177 -23.08 -6.99 -11.03
C LYS A 177 -22.01 -6.28 -11.85
N ARG A 178 -21.37 -5.24 -11.29
CA ARG A 178 -20.33 -4.48 -11.98
C ARG A 178 -19.12 -5.39 -12.31
N PRO A 179 -18.75 -5.53 -13.60
CA PRO A 179 -17.68 -6.42 -14.00
C PRO A 179 -16.33 -5.92 -13.47
N PRO A 180 -15.45 -6.80 -12.96
CA PRO A 180 -14.09 -6.42 -12.56
C PRO A 180 -13.36 -5.70 -13.69
N PRO A 181 -12.54 -4.67 -13.38
CA PRO A 181 -11.77 -3.97 -14.40
C PRO A 181 -10.72 -4.89 -15.01
N VAL A 182 -10.59 -4.85 -16.33
CA VAL A 182 -9.54 -5.54 -17.08
C VAL A 182 -8.55 -4.49 -17.57
N GLU A 183 -7.29 -4.63 -17.18
CA GLU A 183 -6.22 -3.80 -17.71
C GLU A 183 -5.79 -4.33 -19.07
N THR A 184 -6.10 -3.59 -20.14
CA THR A 184 -5.76 -3.98 -21.52
C THR A 184 -4.61 -3.15 -22.09
N ARG A 185 -4.09 -2.17 -21.35
CA ARG A 185 -2.97 -1.36 -21.82
C ARG A 185 -1.70 -2.18 -21.81
N ASP A 186 -0.90 -2.02 -22.86
CA ASP A 186 0.46 -2.52 -22.87
C ASP A 186 1.33 -1.60 -22.01
N ASN A 187 1.97 -2.18 -20.98
CA ASN A 187 2.90 -1.47 -20.12
C ASN A 187 4.16 -1.02 -20.88
N LEU A 188 4.53 -1.71 -21.96
CA LEU A 188 5.78 -1.50 -22.69
C LEU A 188 5.61 -0.67 -23.98
N ASP A 189 4.40 -0.17 -24.24
CA ASP A 189 4.12 0.80 -25.29
C ASP A 189 4.41 2.23 -24.78
N ASP A 190 5.36 2.91 -25.41
CA ASP A 190 5.84 4.25 -25.04
C ASP A 190 4.79 5.36 -25.25
N LEU A 191 3.84 5.15 -26.16
CA LEU A 191 2.71 6.07 -26.39
C LEU A 191 1.62 5.90 -25.33
N VAL A 192 1.56 4.74 -24.67
CA VAL A 192 0.54 4.41 -23.66
C VAL A 192 1.06 4.60 -22.24
N ASN A 193 2.30 4.26 -21.97
CA ASN A 193 2.93 4.32 -20.65
C ASN A 193 4.02 5.39 -20.59
N PRO A 194 3.69 6.61 -20.10
CA PRO A 194 4.69 7.65 -19.92
C PRO A 194 5.86 7.21 -19.06
N GLY A 195 5.69 6.25 -18.13
CA GLY A 195 6.75 5.80 -17.23
C GLY A 195 8.01 5.27 -17.93
N LEU A 196 7.92 4.87 -19.20
CA LEU A 196 9.06 4.37 -19.99
C LEU A 196 10.17 5.41 -20.20
N TRP A 197 9.89 6.72 -20.09
CA TRP A 197 10.94 7.76 -20.16
C TRP A 197 12.06 7.52 -19.12
N THR A 198 11.74 6.85 -18.02
CA THR A 198 12.72 6.55 -16.98
C THR A 198 13.78 5.54 -17.39
N VAL A 199 13.48 4.67 -18.36
CA VAL A 199 14.47 3.74 -18.93
C VAL A 199 15.58 4.53 -19.63
N GLU A 200 15.23 5.52 -20.45
CA GLU A 200 16.21 6.40 -21.10
C GLU A 200 17.02 7.20 -20.09
N LYS A 201 16.37 7.77 -19.06
CA LYS A 201 17.07 8.46 -17.96
C LYS A 201 18.06 7.53 -17.27
N ALA A 202 17.68 6.28 -16.99
CA ALA A 202 18.55 5.32 -16.32
C ALA A 202 19.76 4.92 -17.18
N GLN A 203 19.58 4.75 -18.49
CA GLN A 203 20.68 4.50 -19.42
C GLN A 203 21.70 5.64 -19.41
N GLN A 204 21.25 6.90 -19.33
CA GLN A 204 22.15 8.04 -19.15
C GLN A 204 22.88 7.95 -17.81
N LEU A 205 22.15 7.73 -16.71
CA LEU A 205 22.71 7.58 -15.36
C LEU A 205 23.72 6.44 -15.23
N TRP A 206 23.57 5.36 -16.01
CA TRP A 206 24.46 4.20 -16.02
C TRP A 206 25.92 4.59 -16.33
N THR A 207 26.11 5.61 -17.17
CA THR A 207 27.42 6.08 -17.60
C THR A 207 27.92 7.30 -16.80
N THR A 208 27.05 7.92 -15.99
CA THR A 208 27.38 9.08 -15.16
C THR A 208 28.43 8.71 -14.12
N ARG A 209 29.57 9.41 -14.17
CA ARG A 209 30.63 9.26 -13.18
C ARG A 209 30.28 10.05 -11.92
N GLY A 210 30.39 9.39 -10.77
CA GLY A 210 30.27 10.04 -9.48
C GLY A 210 31.56 10.72 -9.01
N PRO A 211 31.54 11.34 -7.82
CA PRO A 211 32.71 12.00 -7.23
C PRO A 211 33.94 11.10 -7.07
N VAL A 212 33.75 9.78 -6.97
CA VAL A 212 34.83 8.78 -6.88
C VAL A 212 35.46 8.49 -8.27
N GLY A 213 34.87 8.99 -9.35
CA GLY A 213 35.37 8.86 -10.72
C GLY A 213 34.87 7.63 -11.49
N PHE A 214 34.14 6.74 -10.81
CA PHE A 214 33.48 5.55 -11.38
C PHE A 214 32.00 5.80 -11.68
N SER A 215 31.47 5.00 -12.60
CA SER A 215 30.05 4.88 -12.98
C SER A 215 29.59 3.43 -12.88
N CYS A 216 28.29 3.15 -13.03
CA CYS A 216 27.79 1.78 -13.09
C CYS A 216 28.49 0.99 -14.22
N ALA A 217 28.63 1.61 -15.39
CA ALA A 217 29.32 1.07 -16.56
C ALA A 217 30.82 0.77 -16.32
N SER A 218 31.43 1.34 -15.28
CA SER A 218 32.85 1.07 -14.96
C SER A 218 33.06 -0.35 -14.43
N CYS A 219 32.04 -0.93 -13.77
CA CYS A 219 32.08 -2.28 -13.19
C CYS A 219 31.10 -3.26 -13.84
N HIS A 220 30.01 -2.73 -14.41
CA HIS A 220 28.94 -3.46 -15.06
C HIS A 220 28.80 -2.90 -16.48
N ASP A 221 29.67 -3.33 -17.39
CA ASP A 221 29.77 -2.82 -18.77
C ASP A 221 28.40 -2.67 -19.45
N ARG A 222 27.76 -3.78 -19.82
CA ARG A 222 26.43 -3.84 -20.43
C ARG A 222 25.43 -4.34 -19.43
N ALA A 223 24.49 -3.48 -19.02
CA ALA A 223 23.50 -3.85 -18.00
C ALA A 223 22.69 -5.10 -18.39
N GLU A 224 22.38 -5.26 -19.67
CA GLU A 224 21.62 -6.40 -20.21
C GLU A 224 22.33 -7.74 -20.04
N ASP A 225 23.66 -7.74 -19.91
CA ASP A 225 24.42 -8.99 -19.80
C ASP A 225 24.48 -9.47 -18.34
N HIS A 226 24.31 -8.56 -17.37
CA HIS A 226 24.44 -8.85 -15.94
C HIS A 226 23.11 -8.90 -15.18
N PHE A 227 22.07 -8.17 -15.63
CA PHE A 227 20.87 -7.92 -14.82
C PHE A 227 19.58 -8.58 -15.33
N LYS A 228 19.65 -9.37 -16.42
CA LYS A 228 18.50 -10.07 -17.03
C LYS A 228 17.66 -10.91 -16.08
N THR A 229 18.22 -11.43 -15.00
CA THR A 229 17.51 -12.26 -14.01
C THR A 229 17.58 -11.69 -12.60
N TRP A 230 18.36 -10.64 -12.39
CA TRP A 230 18.74 -10.20 -11.05
C TRP A 230 17.53 -9.68 -10.28
N ALA A 231 16.74 -8.78 -10.87
CA ALA A 231 15.62 -8.15 -10.20
C ALA A 231 14.47 -9.13 -9.88
N ALA A 232 14.33 -10.21 -10.67
CA ALA A 232 13.35 -11.28 -10.41
C ALA A 232 13.64 -12.05 -9.11
N SER A 233 14.88 -11.97 -8.61
CA SER A 233 15.30 -12.58 -7.34
C SER A 233 15.26 -11.62 -6.14
N MET A 234 14.80 -10.39 -6.33
CA MET A 234 14.68 -9.37 -5.29
C MET A 234 13.24 -9.31 -4.74
N PRO A 235 13.05 -8.92 -3.46
CA PRO A 235 14.05 -8.47 -2.49
C PRO A 235 14.83 -9.63 -1.84
N LYS A 236 15.94 -9.32 -1.17
CA LYS A 236 16.81 -10.30 -0.50
C LYS A 236 17.18 -9.88 0.92
N TRP A 237 17.38 -10.87 1.79
CA TRP A 237 17.95 -10.65 3.12
C TRP A 237 19.44 -10.27 3.03
N GLU A 238 19.81 -9.15 3.66
CA GLU A 238 21.19 -8.67 3.74
C GLU A 238 21.69 -8.78 5.19
N PRO A 239 22.51 -9.81 5.52
CA PRO A 239 22.96 -10.03 6.89
C PRO A 239 23.86 -8.89 7.41
N ARG A 240 24.57 -8.15 6.54
CA ARG A 240 25.42 -7.02 6.96
C ARG A 240 24.61 -5.84 7.49
N LEU A 241 23.33 -5.77 7.16
CA LEU A 241 22.42 -4.69 7.53
C LEU A 241 21.25 -5.15 8.39
N ASP A 242 21.19 -6.46 8.71
CA ASP A 242 20.11 -7.11 9.46
C ASP A 242 18.70 -6.76 8.92
N LYS A 243 18.56 -6.74 7.59
CA LYS A 243 17.28 -6.39 6.94
C LYS A 243 17.14 -6.89 5.52
N VAL A 244 15.90 -6.87 5.04
CA VAL A 244 15.57 -7.13 3.64
C VAL A 244 15.81 -5.89 2.79
N LEU A 245 16.56 -6.04 1.70
CA LEU A 245 16.78 -5.01 0.69
C LEU A 245 15.94 -5.28 -0.56
N GLY A 246 15.14 -4.28 -0.94
CA GLY A 246 14.56 -4.16 -2.26
C GLY A 246 15.56 -3.59 -3.28
N VAL A 247 15.12 -3.44 -4.53
CA VAL A 247 15.96 -2.91 -5.62
C VAL A 247 16.35 -1.47 -5.35
N GLU A 248 15.39 -0.63 -4.97
CA GLU A 248 15.53 0.81 -4.73
C GLU A 248 16.57 1.09 -3.63
N GLU A 249 16.52 0.30 -2.56
CA GLU A 249 17.45 0.46 -1.46
C GLU A 249 18.85 -0.05 -1.81
N PHE A 250 18.94 -1.17 -2.51
CA PHE A 250 20.21 -1.69 -3.00
C PHE A 250 20.91 -0.67 -3.90
N VAL A 251 20.17 -0.05 -4.84
CA VAL A 251 20.69 0.98 -5.74
C VAL A 251 21.30 2.14 -4.97
N TYR A 252 20.61 2.69 -3.96
CA TYR A 252 21.16 3.78 -3.15
C TYR A 252 22.47 3.35 -2.48
N ARG A 253 22.41 2.25 -1.72
CA ARG A 253 23.53 1.82 -0.86
C ARG A 253 24.76 1.46 -1.68
N HIS A 254 24.56 0.83 -2.83
CA HIS A 254 25.65 0.43 -3.70
C HIS A 254 26.24 1.63 -4.45
N ALA A 255 25.41 2.51 -5.03
CA ALA A 255 25.87 3.70 -5.73
C ALA A 255 26.68 4.63 -4.81
N GLN A 256 26.25 4.80 -3.56
CA GLN A 256 26.94 5.65 -2.61
C GLN A 256 28.39 5.19 -2.34
N VAL A 257 28.62 3.88 -2.19
CA VAL A 257 29.99 3.36 -1.96
C VAL A 257 30.80 3.28 -3.24
N ALA A 258 30.20 2.80 -4.34
CA ALA A 258 30.92 2.52 -5.57
C ALA A 258 31.26 3.77 -6.39
N THR A 259 30.36 4.76 -6.42
CA THR A 259 30.51 5.97 -7.25
C THR A 259 30.55 7.26 -6.43
N GLY A 260 30.06 7.23 -5.19
CA GLY A 260 29.88 8.43 -4.37
C GLY A 260 28.58 9.20 -4.67
N LEU A 261 27.71 8.67 -5.54
CA LEU A 261 26.42 9.28 -5.86
C LEU A 261 25.38 8.94 -4.79
N SER A 262 24.65 9.94 -4.31
CA SER A 262 23.62 9.79 -3.29
C SER A 262 22.23 9.85 -3.91
N TRP A 263 21.81 8.76 -4.57
CA TRP A 263 20.47 8.63 -5.14
C TRP A 263 19.50 8.09 -4.08
N LEU A 264 19.08 8.95 -3.16
CA LEU A 264 18.17 8.59 -2.06
C LEU A 264 16.96 7.81 -2.59
N MET A 265 16.46 6.87 -1.80
CA MET A 265 15.26 6.13 -2.16
C MET A 265 14.14 7.10 -2.52
N GLN A 266 13.45 6.78 -3.62
CA GLN A 266 12.35 7.59 -4.17
C GLN A 266 12.77 8.96 -4.72
N SER A 267 14.06 9.21 -4.89
CA SER A 267 14.54 10.26 -5.82
C SER A 267 14.28 9.86 -7.26
N SER A 268 14.31 10.83 -8.17
CA SER A 268 14.09 10.57 -9.60
C SER A 268 15.15 9.64 -10.19
N GLU A 269 16.41 9.74 -9.74
CA GLU A 269 17.54 8.91 -10.18
C GLU A 269 17.40 7.47 -9.67
N ASN A 270 17.05 7.33 -8.39
CA ASN A 270 16.84 6.02 -7.77
C ASN A 270 15.66 5.27 -8.41
N THR A 271 14.54 5.98 -8.61
CA THR A 271 13.33 5.43 -9.24
C THR A 271 13.63 5.00 -10.67
N ALA A 272 14.31 5.85 -11.46
CA ALA A 272 14.66 5.52 -12.82
C ALA A 272 15.57 4.29 -12.92
N MET A 273 16.63 4.24 -12.10
CA MET A 273 17.53 3.09 -12.07
C MET A 273 16.81 1.81 -11.63
N SER A 274 15.88 1.90 -10.67
CA SER A 274 15.11 0.74 -10.19
C SER A 274 14.12 0.21 -11.24
N VAL A 275 13.46 1.11 -11.97
CA VAL A 275 12.64 0.74 -13.14
C VAL A 275 13.51 0.03 -14.17
N TYR A 276 14.67 0.59 -14.52
CA TYR A 276 15.54 0.00 -15.53
C TYR A 276 16.04 -1.40 -15.16
N LEU A 277 16.49 -1.60 -13.92
CA LEU A 277 16.95 -2.92 -13.47
C LEU A 277 15.84 -3.98 -13.48
N ARG A 278 14.59 -3.59 -13.25
CA ARG A 278 13.44 -4.49 -13.36
C ARG A 278 12.98 -4.70 -14.80
N PHE A 279 12.97 -3.65 -15.62
CA PHE A 279 12.71 -3.71 -17.06
C PHE A 279 13.65 -4.68 -17.78
N LEU A 280 14.94 -4.67 -17.42
CA LEU A 280 15.92 -5.64 -17.94
C LEU A 280 15.58 -7.10 -17.60
N ALA A 281 14.81 -7.32 -16.53
CA ALA A 281 14.36 -8.62 -16.06
C ALA A 281 12.88 -8.93 -16.42
N ASP A 282 12.26 -8.13 -17.30
CA ASP A 282 10.89 -8.38 -17.74
C ASP A 282 10.76 -9.78 -18.38
N GLY A 283 9.59 -10.39 -18.15
CA GLY A 283 9.31 -11.76 -18.57
C GLY A 283 9.94 -12.85 -17.71
N GLN A 284 10.88 -12.52 -16.81
CA GLN A 284 11.39 -13.47 -15.82
C GLN A 284 10.36 -13.70 -14.71
N GLU A 285 10.32 -14.93 -14.20
CA GLU A 285 9.46 -15.29 -13.09
C GLU A 285 10.03 -14.81 -11.76
N ILE A 286 9.19 -14.18 -10.94
CA ILE A 286 9.56 -13.77 -9.58
C ILE A 286 9.90 -15.02 -8.77
N HIS A 287 11.11 -15.03 -8.21
CA HIS A 287 11.61 -16.11 -7.37
C HIS A 287 12.54 -15.56 -6.28
N VAL A 288 11.96 -15.32 -5.10
CA VAL A 288 12.69 -14.81 -3.93
C VAL A 288 13.12 -15.93 -2.99
N ASP A 289 14.33 -15.81 -2.43
CA ASP A 289 14.88 -16.80 -1.51
C ASP A 289 14.51 -16.48 -0.06
N VAL A 290 13.77 -17.40 0.58
CA VAL A 290 13.38 -17.36 1.99
C VAL A 290 13.99 -18.50 2.81
N THR A 291 15.03 -19.16 2.30
CA THR A 291 15.65 -20.33 2.94
C THR A 291 16.61 -19.97 4.06
N SER A 292 17.28 -18.82 3.99
CA SER A 292 18.18 -18.38 5.06
C SER A 292 17.39 -18.06 6.35
N PRO A 293 17.98 -18.28 7.55
CA PRO A 293 17.28 -17.99 8.82
C PRO A 293 16.73 -16.58 8.90
N GLY A 294 17.53 -15.57 8.53
CA GLY A 294 17.10 -14.17 8.55
C GLY A 294 16.00 -13.85 7.54
N ALA A 295 16.04 -14.44 6.34
CA ALA A 295 14.96 -14.28 5.36
C ALA A 295 13.65 -14.95 5.82
N LYS A 296 13.72 -16.11 6.46
CA LYS A 296 12.55 -16.79 7.03
C LYS A 296 11.90 -15.95 8.13
N GLU A 297 12.70 -15.41 9.05
CA GLU A 297 12.18 -14.52 10.10
C GLU A 297 11.60 -13.22 9.52
N ALA A 298 12.24 -12.65 8.50
CA ALA A 298 11.72 -11.50 7.77
C ALA A 298 10.38 -11.77 7.11
N TYR A 299 10.24 -12.93 6.47
CA TYR A 299 8.99 -13.36 5.87
C TYR A 299 7.86 -13.49 6.91
N GLU A 300 8.11 -14.13 8.05
CA GLU A 300 7.11 -14.24 9.12
C GLU A 300 6.71 -12.89 9.71
N ARG A 301 7.68 -11.97 9.88
CA ARG A 301 7.38 -10.58 10.28
C ARG A 301 6.55 -9.86 9.22
N GLY A 302 6.88 -10.02 7.94
CA GLY A 302 6.12 -9.44 6.83
C GLY A 302 4.67 -9.93 6.80
N LYS A 303 4.47 -11.24 7.03
CA LYS A 303 3.12 -11.83 7.17
C LYS A 303 2.35 -11.24 8.34
N ALA A 304 3.00 -11.10 9.50
CA ALA A 304 2.38 -10.48 10.68
C ALA A 304 2.03 -8.99 10.42
N LEU A 305 2.93 -8.24 9.78
CA LEU A 305 2.70 -6.85 9.38
C LEU A 305 1.52 -6.70 8.40
N ALA A 306 1.37 -7.62 7.43
CA ALA A 306 0.27 -7.60 6.49
C ALA A 306 -1.10 -7.79 7.17
N ALA A 307 -1.12 -8.51 8.30
CA ALA A 307 -2.31 -8.75 9.13
C ALA A 307 -2.53 -7.67 10.21
N ALA A 308 -1.54 -6.80 10.46
CA ALA A 308 -1.60 -5.84 11.54
C ALA A 308 -2.62 -4.72 11.25
N LYS A 309 -3.47 -4.42 12.24
CA LYS A 309 -4.42 -3.32 12.19
C LYS A 309 -3.70 -2.01 12.56
N VAL A 310 -3.70 -1.04 11.64
CA VAL A 310 -3.00 0.24 11.80
C VAL A 310 -3.93 1.43 11.54
N GLY A 311 -3.54 2.59 12.07
CA GLY A 311 -4.21 3.87 11.87
C GLY A 311 -5.52 4.01 12.63
N GLN A 312 -6.08 5.21 12.57
CA GLN A 312 -7.35 5.53 13.24
C GLN A 312 -8.53 4.73 12.67
N LEU A 313 -8.47 4.27 11.42
CA LEU A 313 -9.52 3.43 10.83
C LEU A 313 -9.35 1.94 11.16
N ASN A 314 -8.24 1.54 11.79
CA ASN A 314 -7.98 0.19 12.27
C ASN A 314 -8.10 -0.88 11.16
N PHE A 315 -7.41 -0.67 10.04
CA PHE A 315 -7.37 -1.60 8.91
C PHE A 315 -6.00 -2.28 8.79
N SER A 316 -6.00 -3.47 8.20
CA SER A 316 -4.80 -4.21 7.77
C SER A 316 -4.76 -4.36 6.25
N CYS A 317 -3.60 -4.73 5.69
CA CYS A 317 -3.51 -5.04 4.27
C CYS A 317 -4.45 -6.18 3.88
N LEU A 318 -4.57 -7.20 4.74
CA LEU A 318 -5.42 -8.36 4.53
C LEU A 318 -6.92 -8.05 4.58
N ASP A 319 -7.35 -6.99 5.26
CA ASP A 319 -8.77 -6.63 5.25
C ASP A 319 -9.25 -6.23 3.85
N CYS A 320 -8.40 -5.56 3.08
CA CYS A 320 -8.74 -5.07 1.75
C CYS A 320 -8.24 -5.97 0.61
N HIS A 321 -7.16 -6.74 0.83
CA HIS A 321 -6.49 -7.49 -0.25
C HIS A 321 -6.56 -9.02 -0.09
N ASN A 322 -7.27 -9.55 0.92
CA ASN A 322 -7.60 -10.98 1.01
C ASN A 322 -8.97 -11.24 0.34
N PRO A 323 -9.08 -12.15 -0.65
CA PRO A 323 -10.35 -12.55 -1.26
C PRO A 323 -11.44 -13.00 -0.29
N GLU A 324 -11.07 -13.56 0.87
CA GLU A 324 -12.02 -13.99 1.91
C GLU A 324 -12.55 -12.82 2.76
N ARG A 325 -12.04 -11.60 2.51
CA ARG A 325 -12.38 -10.35 3.19
C ARG A 325 -12.85 -9.32 2.14
N GLY A 326 -12.14 -8.20 1.98
CA GLY A 326 -12.49 -7.15 1.01
C GLY A 326 -11.83 -7.31 -0.37
N GLY A 327 -10.92 -8.27 -0.55
CA GLY A 327 -10.29 -8.52 -1.85
C GLY A 327 -11.29 -9.02 -2.87
N LEU A 328 -11.13 -8.62 -4.13
CA LEU A 328 -12.04 -8.93 -5.24
C LEU A 328 -13.47 -8.39 -5.03
N HIS A 329 -13.56 -7.23 -4.38
CA HIS A 329 -14.80 -6.48 -4.18
C HIS A 329 -14.62 -5.01 -4.57
N TRP A 330 -15.73 -4.30 -4.72
CA TRP A 330 -15.77 -2.87 -4.97
C TRP A 330 -15.77 -2.10 -3.66
N ILE A 331 -14.81 -1.19 -3.52
CA ILE A 331 -14.88 -0.08 -2.57
C ILE A 331 -15.24 1.17 -3.37
N ARG A 332 -16.52 1.52 -3.34
CA ARG A 332 -17.12 2.47 -4.29
C ARG A 332 -16.87 2.11 -5.76
N GLY A 333 -16.35 3.04 -6.55
CA GLY A 333 -15.93 2.85 -7.93
C GLY A 333 -14.54 2.23 -8.11
N GLN A 334 -13.86 1.82 -7.02
CA GLN A 334 -12.54 1.21 -7.09
C GLN A 334 -12.61 -0.28 -6.79
N TRP A 335 -12.05 -1.10 -7.69
CA TRP A 335 -11.90 -2.54 -7.47
C TRP A 335 -10.70 -2.81 -6.57
N LEU A 336 -10.91 -3.56 -5.50
CA LEU A 336 -9.83 -4.05 -4.64
C LEU A 336 -9.27 -5.34 -5.22
N GLY A 337 -8.07 -5.29 -5.79
CA GLY A 337 -7.37 -6.51 -6.20
C GLY A 337 -6.90 -7.32 -4.98
N GLU A 338 -6.65 -8.60 -5.17
CA GLU A 338 -6.04 -9.46 -4.14
C GLU A 338 -4.52 -9.31 -4.08
N GLN A 339 -3.82 -10.02 -3.18
CA GLN A 339 -2.36 -9.91 -3.01
C GLN A 339 -1.56 -10.36 -4.24
N ARG A 340 -2.05 -11.37 -4.96
CA ARG A 340 -1.42 -11.91 -6.18
C ARG A 340 -1.74 -10.99 -7.36
N GLY A 341 -0.72 -10.63 -8.14
CA GLY A 341 -0.80 -9.65 -9.23
C GLY A 341 -0.59 -8.20 -8.82
N GLN A 342 -0.10 -7.92 -7.59
CA GLN A 342 0.11 -6.54 -7.07
C GLN A 342 1.58 -6.14 -6.99
N TYR A 343 2.52 -7.00 -7.41
CA TYR A 343 3.96 -6.78 -7.20
C TYR A 343 4.76 -6.79 -8.50
N ASP A 344 4.37 -7.65 -9.44
CA ASP A 344 5.04 -7.96 -10.70
C ASP A 344 5.23 -6.76 -11.62
N HIS A 345 4.41 -5.74 -11.45
CA HIS A 345 4.42 -4.55 -12.28
C HIS A 345 4.98 -3.30 -11.56
N PHE A 346 5.59 -3.44 -10.39
CA PHE A 346 6.22 -2.34 -9.65
C PHE A 346 7.71 -2.22 -9.95
N PRO A 347 8.27 -0.99 -10.04
CA PRO A 347 7.59 0.31 -9.97
C PRO A 347 6.60 0.59 -11.11
N THR A 348 5.54 1.33 -10.81
CA THR A 348 4.43 1.56 -11.75
C THR A 348 4.11 3.05 -11.91
N TRP A 349 3.79 3.47 -13.12
CA TRP A 349 3.19 4.77 -13.41
C TRP A 349 1.75 4.83 -12.89
N ARG A 350 1.50 5.76 -11.97
CA ARG A 350 0.18 6.04 -11.39
C ARG A 350 -0.52 7.13 -12.18
N THR A 351 -1.51 6.79 -12.98
CA THR A 351 -2.20 7.80 -13.82
C THR A 351 -2.92 8.84 -12.97
N SER A 352 -3.39 8.49 -11.77
CA SER A 352 -4.03 9.44 -10.85
C SER A 352 -3.06 10.47 -10.25
N GLN A 353 -1.75 10.20 -10.28
CA GLN A 353 -0.72 11.03 -9.65
C GLN A 353 0.29 11.59 -10.66
N GLN A 354 0.25 11.11 -11.91
CA GLN A 354 1.21 11.45 -12.96
C GLN A 354 2.66 11.25 -12.51
N ASP A 355 2.92 10.15 -11.81
CA ASP A 355 4.21 9.87 -11.19
C ASP A 355 4.46 8.36 -11.07
N ILE A 356 5.74 7.95 -11.01
CA ILE A 356 6.13 6.55 -10.77
C ILE A 356 6.18 6.27 -9.26
N TRP A 357 5.58 5.15 -8.89
CA TRP A 357 5.57 4.66 -7.54
C TRP A 357 6.25 3.31 -7.46
N ASP A 358 7.29 3.21 -6.63
CA ASP A 358 7.79 1.94 -6.14
C ASP A 358 6.81 1.31 -5.14
N ILE A 359 7.05 0.05 -4.80
CA ILE A 359 6.16 -0.70 -3.91
C ILE A 359 6.13 -0.12 -2.48
N ARG A 360 7.25 0.44 -1.99
CA ARG A 360 7.30 1.02 -0.64
C ARG A 360 6.56 2.36 -0.58
N LYS A 361 6.59 3.15 -1.66
CA LYS A 361 5.71 4.31 -1.84
C LYS A 361 4.23 3.93 -1.84
N ARG A 362 3.88 2.78 -2.43
CA ARG A 362 2.53 2.23 -2.33
C ARG A 362 2.15 1.87 -0.90
N PHE A 363 3.04 1.20 -0.14
CA PHE A 363 2.79 0.90 1.27
C PHE A 363 2.58 2.16 2.12
N GLN A 364 3.39 3.20 1.91
CA GLN A 364 3.23 4.49 2.58
C GLN A 364 1.86 5.10 2.29
N TRP A 365 1.42 5.10 1.03
CA TRP A 365 0.08 5.59 0.67
C TRP A 365 -1.04 4.76 1.30
N CYS A 366 -0.90 3.43 1.35
CA CYS A 366 -1.88 2.57 2.03
C CYS A 366 -2.02 2.95 3.52
N ASN A 367 -0.90 3.22 4.21
CA ASN A 367 -0.92 3.69 5.60
C ASN A 367 -1.62 5.05 5.75
N VAL A 368 -1.29 6.01 4.88
CA VAL A 368 -1.92 7.34 4.89
C VAL A 368 -3.42 7.25 4.64
N ALA A 369 -3.86 6.39 3.72
CA ALA A 369 -5.28 6.19 3.40
C ALA A 369 -6.09 5.66 4.59
N VAL A 370 -5.47 4.89 5.49
CA VAL A 370 -6.10 4.37 6.71
C VAL A 370 -5.82 5.23 7.96
N TRP A 371 -5.26 6.42 7.74
CA TRP A 371 -4.87 7.38 8.79
C TRP A 371 -3.86 6.83 9.78
N ALA A 372 -2.89 6.05 9.29
CA ALA A 372 -1.70 5.64 10.00
C ALA A 372 -0.51 6.54 9.63
N ASN A 373 0.48 6.63 10.53
CA ASN A 373 1.76 7.23 10.18
C ASN A 373 2.53 6.32 9.23
N GLU A 374 2.99 6.90 8.13
CA GLU A 374 3.92 6.24 7.22
C GLU A 374 5.33 6.20 7.82
N LEU A 375 6.06 5.13 7.52
CA LEU A 375 7.48 5.01 7.83
C LEU A 375 8.33 5.57 6.67
N PRO A 376 9.62 5.90 6.88
CA PRO A 376 10.53 6.15 5.78
C PRO A 376 10.68 4.92 4.87
N PRO A 377 11.01 5.10 3.58
CA PRO A 377 11.01 3.99 2.62
C PRO A 377 12.10 2.94 2.88
N ASP A 378 13.13 3.27 3.65
CA ASP A 378 14.19 2.33 4.07
C ASP A 378 13.91 1.63 5.42
N ALA A 379 12.72 1.84 6.00
CA ALA A 379 12.27 1.15 7.20
C ALA A 379 12.25 -0.36 7.01
N LYS A 380 12.60 -1.09 8.08
CA LYS A 380 12.76 -2.54 8.05
C LYS A 380 11.43 -3.25 7.80
N GLU A 381 10.34 -2.69 8.31
CA GLU A 381 8.96 -3.16 8.17
C GLU A 381 8.56 -3.22 6.69
N TYR A 382 8.94 -2.22 5.88
CA TYR A 382 8.64 -2.25 4.45
C TYR A 382 9.46 -3.27 3.69
N GLY A 383 10.71 -3.54 4.10
CA GLY A 383 11.48 -4.65 3.52
C GLY A 383 10.86 -6.01 3.84
N ASP A 384 10.46 -6.22 5.10
CA ASP A 384 9.78 -7.45 5.54
C ASP A 384 8.43 -7.64 4.77
N LEU A 385 7.64 -6.58 4.61
CA LEU A 385 6.40 -6.58 3.79
C LEU A 385 6.64 -6.83 2.30
N GLU A 386 7.68 -6.23 1.73
CA GLU A 386 8.06 -6.41 0.33
C GLU A 386 8.42 -7.87 0.05
N LEU A 387 9.16 -8.53 0.95
CA LEU A 387 9.50 -9.95 0.83
C LEU A 387 8.25 -10.82 0.90
N TYR A 388 7.37 -10.56 1.86
CA TYR A 388 6.10 -11.29 1.98
C TYR A 388 5.26 -11.18 0.70
N LEU A 389 5.13 -9.98 0.16
CA LEU A 389 4.36 -9.75 -1.06
C LEU A 389 5.03 -10.39 -2.29
N ALA A 390 6.35 -10.33 -2.39
CA ALA A 390 7.09 -10.97 -3.48
C ALA A 390 6.91 -12.50 -3.48
N VAL A 391 6.90 -13.14 -2.29
CA VAL A 391 6.58 -14.58 -2.15
C VAL A 391 5.16 -14.88 -2.63
N ALA A 392 4.16 -14.06 -2.26
CA ALA A 392 2.78 -14.24 -2.71
C ALA A 392 2.64 -14.13 -4.26
N ASN A 393 3.57 -13.44 -4.90
CA ASN A 393 3.63 -13.20 -6.34
C ASN A 393 4.66 -14.10 -7.06
N ALA A 394 5.23 -15.10 -6.37
CA ALA A 394 6.17 -16.03 -6.99
C ALA A 394 5.55 -16.75 -8.20
N GLY A 395 6.39 -16.96 -9.23
CA GLY A 395 6.01 -17.54 -10.52
C GLY A 395 5.28 -16.59 -11.48
N LEU A 396 4.86 -15.39 -11.04
CA LEU A 396 4.39 -14.36 -11.97
C LEU A 396 5.58 -13.71 -12.68
N LYS A 397 5.36 -13.24 -13.91
CA LYS A 397 6.39 -12.60 -14.71
C LYS A 397 6.47 -11.11 -14.42
N LEU A 398 7.67 -10.59 -14.25
CA LEU A 398 7.90 -9.15 -14.18
C LEU A 398 7.43 -8.47 -15.47
N ASN A 399 6.81 -7.29 -15.31
CA ASN A 399 6.38 -6.43 -16.40
C ASN A 399 6.40 -4.96 -15.95
N VAL A 400 7.58 -4.33 -16.05
CA VAL A 400 7.93 -3.06 -15.42
C VAL A 400 8.55 -2.09 -16.43
N PRO A 401 8.16 -0.81 -16.46
CA PRO A 401 7.25 -0.15 -15.53
C PRO A 401 5.79 -0.53 -15.80
N GLY A 402 5.04 -0.88 -14.75
CA GLY A 402 3.60 -1.08 -14.90
C GLY A 402 2.85 0.22 -15.15
N ILE A 403 1.63 0.18 -15.66
CA ILE A 403 0.69 1.32 -15.66
C ILE A 403 -0.57 1.00 -14.86
N ARG A 404 -0.91 1.80 -13.85
CA ARG A 404 -2.13 1.61 -13.03
C ARG A 404 -2.76 2.97 -12.70
N HIS A 405 -4.06 2.96 -12.39
CA HIS A 405 -4.75 4.18 -11.93
C HIS A 405 -4.22 4.61 -10.58
#